data_AF-A0AAV5ZC50-F1
#
_entry.id   AF-A0AAV5ZC50-F1
#
_cell.length_a   1.000
_cell.length_b   1.000
_cell.length_c   1.000
_cell.angle_alpha   90.00
_cell.angle_beta   90.00
_cell.angle_gamma   90.00
#
_symmetry.space_group_name_H-M   'P 1'
#
loop_
_entity.id
_entity.type
_entity.pdbx_description
1 polymer ?
#
loop_
_entity_poly.entity_id
_entity_poly.type
_entity_poly.pdbx_seq_one_letter_code
_entity_poly.pdbx_strand_id
1 'polypeptide(L)'
;MMERNGSLHVLRLGADPRTGATRYAASYTPYDKGGGAIPKRVVHGDEDLLALLQALRVDDALAREVLAKVLAHGRTTLPNVVLLDDDLRRHGLQEMGILDSVISYLSA
;
A
#
# COMPACT_ATOMS: atom_id res chain seq x y z
N MET A 1 11.41 16.77 -0.16
CA MET A 1 10.71 15.62 0.45
C MET A 1 9.33 16.11 0.84
N MET A 2 8.26 15.56 0.25
CA MET A 2 6.88 16.01 0.50
C MET A 2 6.13 14.91 1.24
N GLU A 3 5.39 15.28 2.28
CA GLU A 3 4.51 14.41 3.04
C GLU A 3 3.11 14.41 2.41
N ARG A 4 2.46 13.24 2.38
CA ARG A 4 1.04 13.09 2.03
C ARG A 4 0.29 12.55 3.21
N ASN A 5 -0.92 13.07 3.43
CA ASN A 5 -1.87 12.52 4.37
C ASN A 5 -2.96 11.75 3.62
N GLY A 6 -3.38 10.60 4.15
CA GLY A 6 -4.28 9.70 3.46
C GLY A 6 -4.66 8.48 4.28
N SER A 7 -5.30 7.52 3.61
CA SER A 7 -5.70 6.25 4.20
C SER A 7 -4.85 5.10 3.65
N LEU A 8 -4.29 4.28 4.54
CA LEU A 8 -3.67 3.00 4.20
C LEU A 8 -4.71 1.88 4.32
N HIS A 9 -4.98 1.19 3.22
CA HIS A 9 -5.90 0.07 3.19
C HIS A 9 -5.13 -1.23 3.06
N VAL A 10 -5.48 -2.23 3.88
CA VAL A 10 -4.89 -3.58 3.81
C VAL A 10 -6.02 -4.60 3.67
N LEU A 11 -5.88 -5.50 2.70
CA LEU A 11 -6.84 -6.54 2.36
C LEU A 11 -6.15 -7.90 2.33
N ARG A 12 -6.75 -8.92 2.93
CA ARG A 12 -6.35 -10.32 2.82
C ARG A 12 -6.89 -10.91 1.51
N LEU A 13 -6.02 -11.51 0.72
CA LEU A 13 -6.33 -12.08 -0.60
C LEU A 13 -6.50 -13.61 -0.58
N GLY A 14 -6.42 -14.24 0.58
CA GLY A 14 -6.36 -15.69 0.75
C GLY A 14 -4.93 -16.19 0.91
N ALA A 15 -4.68 -17.46 0.61
CA ALA A 15 -3.35 -18.06 0.68
C ALA A 15 -2.69 -18.15 -0.70
N ASP A 16 -1.37 -18.10 -0.75
CA ASP A 16 -0.58 -18.44 -1.92
C ASP A 16 -0.70 -19.94 -2.19
N PRO A 17 -1.13 -20.38 -3.40
CA PRO A 17 -1.31 -21.79 -3.70
C PRO A 17 0.01 -22.58 -3.75
N ARG A 18 1.16 -21.90 -3.87
CA ARG A 18 2.48 -22.56 -3.94
C ARG A 18 3.13 -22.73 -2.58
N THR A 19 2.93 -21.78 -1.67
CA THR A 19 3.62 -21.75 -0.37
C THR A 19 2.69 -21.88 0.82
N GLY A 20 1.38 -21.73 0.63
CA GLY A 20 0.39 -21.68 1.70
C GLY A 20 0.39 -20.37 2.50
N ALA A 21 1.33 -19.44 2.23
CA ALA A 21 1.46 -18.18 2.96
C ALA A 21 0.26 -17.26 2.71
N THR A 22 -0.21 -16.55 3.75
CA THR A 22 -1.28 -15.56 3.57
C THR A 22 -0.83 -14.44 2.63
N ARG A 23 -1.68 -14.05 1.70
CA ARG A 23 -1.42 -12.94 0.77
C ARG A 23 -2.18 -11.70 1.22
N TYR A 24 -1.52 -10.56 1.14
CA TYR A 24 -2.11 -9.27 1.47
C TYR A 24 -1.91 -8.27 0.33
N ALA A 25 -2.89 -7.41 0.11
CA ALA A 25 -2.75 -6.20 -0.70
C ALA A 25 -2.76 -4.99 0.22
N ALA A 26 -1.73 -4.14 0.11
CA ALA A 26 -1.67 -2.82 0.71
C ALA A 26 -1.82 -1.76 -0.37
N SER A 27 -2.59 -0.71 -0.10
CA SER A 27 -2.83 0.42 -1.01
C SER A 27 -2.98 1.70 -0.22
N TYR A 28 -2.51 2.83 -0.76
CA TYR A 28 -2.53 4.12 -0.09
C TYR A 28 -3.31 5.15 -0.89
N THR A 29 -4.28 5.79 -0.24
CA THR A 29 -5.16 6.79 -0.87
C THR A 29 -4.91 8.16 -0.23
N PRO A 30 -4.20 9.08 -0.91
CA PRO A 30 -4.04 10.44 -0.44
C PRO A 30 -5.38 11.18 -0.38
N TYR A 31 -5.61 12.03 0.63
CA TYR A 31 -6.85 12.81 0.75
C TYR A 31 -6.91 14.01 -0.22
N ASP A 32 -5.77 14.44 -0.74
CA ASP A 32 -5.64 15.52 -1.71
C ASP A 32 -5.91 15.09 -3.16
N LYS A 33 -6.03 13.78 -3.43
CA LYS A 33 -6.28 13.22 -4.76
C LYS A 33 -7.68 12.62 -4.89
N GLY A 34 -8.36 12.94 -6.00
CA GLY A 34 -9.63 12.31 -6.38
C GLY A 34 -9.45 10.82 -6.74
N GLY A 35 -10.54 10.04 -6.64
CA GLY A 35 -10.58 8.58 -6.73
C GLY A 35 -10.15 7.98 -8.07
N GLY A 36 -8.84 8.00 -8.35
CA GLY A 36 -8.17 7.30 -9.44
C GLY A 36 -7.86 5.84 -9.11
N ALA A 37 -7.14 5.17 -10.01
CA ALA A 37 -6.68 3.81 -9.79
C ALA A 37 -5.60 3.79 -8.70
N ILE A 38 -5.96 3.35 -7.49
CA ILE A 38 -5.04 3.33 -6.36
C ILE A 38 -4.00 2.20 -6.57
N PRO A 39 -2.70 2.53 -6.60
CA PRO A 39 -1.64 1.52 -6.66
C PRO A 39 -1.74 0.56 -5.48
N LYS A 40 -1.46 -0.71 -5.74
CA LYS A 40 -1.45 -1.75 -4.71
C LYS A 40 -0.16 -2.55 -4.74
N ARG A 41 0.40 -2.79 -3.55
CA ARG A 41 1.52 -3.70 -3.32
C ARG A 41 0.98 -4.99 -2.75
N VAL A 42 1.38 -6.12 -3.33
CA VAL A 42 1.06 -7.45 -2.79
C VAL A 42 2.25 -7.98 -2.01
N VAL A 43 2.01 -8.50 -0.81
CA VAL A 43 3.01 -9.13 0.07
C VAL A 43 2.53 -10.52 0.50
N HIS A 44 3.49 -11.40 0.80
CA HIS A 44 3.24 -12.82 1.03
C HIS A 44 3.79 -13.22 2.41
N GLY A 45 2.90 -13.48 3.34
CA GLY A 45 3.22 -13.80 4.73
C GLY A 45 3.03 -12.61 5.66
N ASP A 46 2.78 -12.95 6.92
CA ASP A 46 2.46 -12.00 7.99
C ASP A 46 3.70 -11.14 8.34
N GLU A 47 4.89 -11.73 8.33
CA GLU A 47 6.17 -11.04 8.55
C GLU A 47 6.46 -10.00 7.46
N ASP A 48 6.21 -10.35 6.19
CA ASP A 48 6.38 -9.43 5.05
C ASP A 48 5.41 -8.24 5.14
N LEU A 49 4.18 -8.47 5.64
CA LEU A 49 3.24 -7.38 5.88
C LEU A 49 3.74 -6.46 7.00
N LEU A 50 4.22 -7.01 8.12
CA LEU A 50 4.78 -6.20 9.20
C LEU A 50 6.01 -5.41 8.74
N ALA A 51 6.91 -6.04 7.98
CA ALA A 51 8.08 -5.37 7.40
C ALA A 51 7.69 -4.23 6.47
N LEU A 52 6.66 -4.41 5.64
CA LEU A 52 6.12 -3.33 4.80
C LEU A 52 5.56 -2.18 5.65
N LEU A 53 4.76 -2.46 6.68
CA LEU A 53 4.18 -1.44 7.54
C LEU A 53 5.26 -0.64 8.28
N GLN A 54 6.29 -1.33 8.80
CA GLN A 54 7.44 -0.69 9.43
C GLN A 54 8.26 0.16 8.44
N ALA A 55 8.43 -0.30 7.20
CA ALA A 55 9.08 0.47 6.15
C ALA A 55 8.30 1.75 5.78
N LEU A 56 6.97 1.72 5.95
CA LEU A 56 6.09 2.89 5.86
C LEU A 56 6.01 3.69 7.17
N ARG A 57 6.91 3.42 8.13
CA ARG A 57 6.99 4.10 9.44
C ARG A 57 5.71 3.99 10.29
N VAL A 58 4.89 2.97 10.04
CA VAL A 58 3.83 2.58 10.97
C VAL A 58 4.50 1.99 12.20
N ASP A 59 4.11 2.45 13.39
CA ASP A 59 4.68 1.96 14.64
C ASP A 59 4.36 0.49 14.87
N ASP A 60 5.23 -0.22 15.60
CA ASP A 60 5.14 -1.68 15.74
C ASP A 60 3.84 -2.14 16.40
N ALA A 61 3.34 -1.38 17.38
CA ALA A 61 2.08 -1.69 18.06
C ALA A 61 0.90 -1.59 17.08
N LEU A 62 0.82 -0.51 16.32
CA LEU A 62 -0.21 -0.32 15.31
C LEU A 62 -0.08 -1.30 14.14
N ALA A 63 1.14 -1.63 13.70
CA ALA A 63 1.37 -2.62 12.65
C ALA A 63 0.83 -4.01 13.04
N ARG A 64 1.06 -4.42 14.30
CA ARG A 64 0.49 -5.65 14.85
C ARG A 64 -1.04 -5.58 14.97
N GLU A 65 -1.58 -4.44 15.37
CA GLU A 65 -3.04 -4.22 15.41
C GLU A 65 -3.67 -4.34 14.02
N VAL A 66 -3.02 -3.75 13.00
CA VAL A 66 -3.42 -3.87 11.58
C VAL A 66 -3.44 -5.32 11.15
N LEU A 67 -2.36 -6.06 11.39
CA LEU A 67 -2.27 -7.48 11.06
C LEU A 67 -3.40 -8.27 11.75
N ALA A 68 -3.59 -8.08 13.06
CA ALA A 68 -4.64 -8.76 13.82
C ALA A 68 -6.04 -8.47 13.25
N LYS A 69 -6.35 -7.21 12.95
CA LYS A 69 -7.63 -6.81 12.34
C LYS A 69 -7.83 -7.44 10.97
N VAL A 70 -6.79 -7.46 10.13
CA VAL A 70 -6.86 -8.05 8.78
C VAL A 70 -7.01 -9.56 8.82
N LEU A 71 -6.37 -10.24 9.78
CA LEU A 71 -6.53 -11.67 9.99
C LEU A 71 -7.96 -12.01 10.44
N ALA A 72 -8.53 -11.21 11.34
CA ALA A 72 -9.87 -11.42 11.89
C ALA A 72 -11.00 -11.05 10.91
N HIS A 73 -10.86 -9.95 10.17
CA HIS A 73 -11.94 -9.37 9.37
C HIS A 73 -11.70 -9.41 7.86
N GLY A 74 -10.55 -9.92 7.44
CA GLY A 74 -10.13 -9.95 6.03
C GLY A 74 -9.69 -8.59 5.48
N ARG A 75 -9.95 -7.47 6.16
CA ARG A 75 -9.56 -6.13 5.74
C ARG A 75 -9.42 -5.16 6.92
N THR A 76 -8.66 -4.10 6.74
CA THR A 76 -8.60 -2.96 7.65
C THR A 76 -8.23 -1.69 6.91
N THR A 77 -8.53 -0.54 7.50
CA THR A 77 -8.15 0.78 6.99
C THR A 77 -7.58 1.59 8.14
N LEU A 78 -6.43 2.19 7.88
CA LEU A 78 -5.73 3.07 8.77
C LEU A 78 -5.87 4.50 8.22
N PRO A 79 -6.73 5.34 8.83
CA PRO A 79 -6.92 6.72 8.38
C PRO A 79 -5.79 7.62 8.90
N ASN A 80 -5.67 8.81 8.31
CA ASN A 80 -4.75 9.87 8.74
C ASN A 80 -3.27 9.44 8.80
N VAL A 81 -2.86 8.55 7.90
CA VAL A 81 -1.48 8.10 7.80
C VAL A 81 -0.69 9.11 6.96
N VAL A 82 0.34 9.67 7.57
CA VAL A 82 1.28 10.57 6.91
C VAL A 82 2.46 9.77 6.38
N LEU A 83 2.62 9.73 5.06
CA LEU A 83 3.71 9.00 4.39
C LEU A 83 4.53 9.95 3.52
N LEU A 84 5.82 9.65 3.37
CA LEU A 84 6.70 10.38 2.46
C LEU A 84 6.50 9.89 1.02
N ASP A 85 6.53 10.82 0.06
CA ASP A 85 6.45 10.48 -1.36
C ASP A 85 7.52 9.46 -1.79
N ASP A 86 8.73 9.57 -1.24
CA ASP A 86 9.83 8.66 -1.56
C ASP A 86 9.57 7.24 -1.04
N ASP A 87 8.94 7.09 0.14
CA ASP A 87 8.57 5.80 0.71
C ASP A 87 7.45 5.17 -0.13
N LEU A 88 6.43 5.96 -0.49
CA LEU A 88 5.34 5.52 -1.38
C LEU A 88 5.88 5.06 -2.74
N ARG A 89 6.82 5.80 -3.33
CA ARG A 89 7.46 5.44 -4.61
C ARG A 89 8.28 4.16 -4.48
N ARG A 90 9.13 4.06 -3.45
CA ARG A 90 10.00 2.90 -3.21
C ARG A 90 9.21 1.61 -3.04
N HIS A 91 8.02 1.69 -2.45
CA HIS A 91 7.16 0.54 -2.19
C HIS A 91 6.05 0.33 -3.23
N GLY A 92 6.02 1.11 -4.32
CA GLY A 92 5.04 0.97 -5.40
C GLY A 92 3.61 1.34 -4.99
N LEU A 93 3.47 2.24 -4.01
CA LEU A 93 2.21 2.76 -3.49
C LEU A 93 1.89 4.18 -3.98
N GLN A 94 2.73 4.75 -4.85
CA GLN A 94 2.47 6.01 -5.54
C GLN A 94 1.92 5.73 -6.95
N GLU A 95 0.92 6.48 -7.40
CA GLU A 95 0.53 6.50 -8.81
C GLU A 95 1.78 6.89 -9.61
N MET A 96 2.35 5.94 -10.37
CA MET A 96 3.11 6.34 -11.53
C MET A 96 2.08 6.98 -12.45
N GLY A 97 2.11 8.32 -12.54
CA GLY A 97 1.28 9.04 -13.49
C GLY A 97 1.33 8.26 -14.80
N ILE A 98 0.16 7.92 -15.33
CA ILE A 98 0.03 7.18 -16.58
C ILE A 98 0.83 7.96 -17.62
N LEU A 99 2.06 7.53 -17.88
CA LEU A 99 2.83 7.90 -19.04
C LEU A 99 3.00 9.42 -19.26
N ASP A 100 3.86 10.07 -18.48
CA ASP A 100 4.64 11.25 -18.95
C ASP A 100 5.63 10.86 -20.10
N SER A 101 5.47 9.68 -20.73
CA SER A 101 6.42 9.16 -21.73
C SER A 101 5.79 8.39 -22.91
N VAL A 102 4.47 8.37 -23.12
CA VAL A 102 3.90 7.73 -24.34
C VAL A 102 2.99 8.64 -25.17
N ILE A 103 2.55 9.80 -24.66
CA ILE A 103 1.80 10.80 -25.47
C ILE A 103 2.72 11.96 -25.92
N SER A 104 3.99 11.68 -26.24
CA SER A 104 4.87 12.64 -26.94
C SER A 104 5.68 12.02 -28.08
N TYR A 105 5.41 10.76 -28.44
CA TYR A 105 6.02 10.10 -29.61
C TYR A 105 5.03 9.78 -30.74
N LEU A 106 3.76 10.18 -30.62
CA LEU A 106 2.76 10.05 -31.69
C LEU A 106 2.41 11.39 -32.36
N SER A 107 3.22 12.43 -32.12
CA SER A 107 3.22 13.66 -32.92
C SER A 107 4.50 13.69 -33.75
N ALA A 108 4.57 12.82 -34.75
CA ALA A 108 5.54 12.88 -35.85
C ALA A 108 4.79 12.67 -37.16
#